data_AF-A0AA96GCH9-F1
#
_entry.id   AF-A0AA96GCH9-F1
#
_cell.length_a   1.000
_cell.length_b   1.000
_cell.length_c   1.000
_cell.angle_alpha   90.00
_cell.angle_beta   90.00
_cell.angle_gamma   90.00
#
_symmetry.space_group_name_H-M   'P 1'
#
loop_
_entity.id
_entity.type
_entity.pdbx_description
1 polymer ?
#
loop_
_entity_poly.entity_id
_entity_poly.type
_entity_poly.pdbx_seq_one_letter_code
_entity_poly.pdbx_strand_id
1 'polypeptide(L)'
;MYFQQEGGLSMNAPPATNNPDRYQVDLTTGTGKHSRWNTLVGISLNNPYPNRKEQDQVLLVYTSEPLSEAVEVTGHPIATVYLSATTQDTNLFVYLEDVTPEGDVYYVTEGELRAIHRQWQPNDTIFTSTGPLPVHTFRRADVAPLIPGEVAPLLVELLPTSYQFKKGHRIRIALAGADKDHFQNLDGPAPTWEIWHTPNRPSHIQLPVVR
;
A
#
# COMPACT_ATOMS: atom_id res chain seq x y z
N MET A 1 -3.55 11.04 3.71
CA MET A 1 -2.14 11.45 3.76
C MET A 1 -1.50 11.18 2.41
N TYR A 2 -0.87 12.19 1.82
CA TYR A 2 -0.18 12.14 0.53
C TYR A 2 1.27 11.70 0.70
N PHE A 3 1.74 10.92 -0.27
CA PHE A 3 3.14 10.58 -0.44
C PHE A 3 3.91 11.87 -0.79
N GLN A 4 5.13 11.98 -0.28
CA GLN A 4 6.02 13.13 -0.45
C GLN A 4 7.38 12.63 -0.95
N GLN A 5 8.21 13.57 -1.40
CA GLN A 5 9.63 13.30 -1.67
C GLN A 5 10.32 12.67 -0.47
N GLU A 6 11.43 11.97 -0.76
CA GLU A 6 12.33 11.42 0.25
C GLU A 6 11.61 10.44 1.20
N GLY A 7 10.54 9.80 0.72
CA GLY A 7 9.76 8.83 1.52
C GLY A 7 8.93 9.47 2.63
N GLY A 8 8.51 10.74 2.49
CA GLY A 8 7.63 11.38 3.46
C GLY A 8 6.15 11.04 3.27
N LEU A 9 5.36 11.11 4.35
CA LEU A 9 3.90 10.96 4.32
C LEU A 9 3.25 12.11 5.10
N SER A 10 2.38 12.90 4.47
CA SER A 10 1.85 14.12 5.08
C SER A 10 0.38 14.41 4.72
N MET A 11 -0.29 15.24 5.50
CA MET A 11 -1.62 15.78 5.13
C MET A 11 -1.53 16.89 4.08
N ASN A 12 -0.35 17.48 3.89
CA ASN A 12 -0.13 18.52 2.89
C ASN A 12 -0.16 17.92 1.48
N ALA A 13 -0.79 18.63 0.55
CA ALA A 13 -0.71 18.25 -0.86
C ALA A 13 0.76 18.23 -1.33
N PRO A 14 1.15 17.30 -2.21
CA PRO A 14 2.50 17.24 -2.72
C PRO A 14 2.85 18.50 -3.54
N PRO A 15 4.13 18.92 -3.57
CA PRO A 15 4.55 20.09 -4.33
C PRO A 15 4.39 19.91 -5.84
N ALA A 16 4.21 21.02 -6.57
CA ALA A 16 3.95 21.02 -8.02
C ALA A 16 5.11 20.44 -8.85
N THR A 17 6.35 20.67 -8.42
CA THR A 17 7.56 20.16 -9.07
C THR A 17 8.12 19.02 -8.25
N ASN A 18 7.89 17.80 -8.71
CA ASN A 18 8.30 16.62 -7.99
C ASN A 18 8.68 15.48 -8.94
N ASN A 19 9.88 14.92 -8.76
CA ASN A 19 10.29 13.71 -9.46
C ASN A 19 9.60 12.51 -8.80
N PRO A 20 9.17 11.50 -9.57
CA PRO A 20 8.63 10.29 -8.97
C PRO A 20 9.73 9.51 -8.24
N ASP A 21 9.34 8.81 -7.18
CA ASP A 21 10.24 7.87 -6.50
C ASP A 21 10.37 6.58 -7.32
N ARG A 22 11.62 6.19 -7.61
CA ARG A 22 11.94 5.02 -8.43
C ARG A 22 12.20 3.80 -7.55
N TYR A 23 11.58 2.68 -7.87
CA TYR A 23 11.73 1.42 -7.15
C TYR A 23 11.93 0.25 -8.11
N GLN A 24 13.01 -0.50 -7.95
CA GLN A 24 13.17 -1.77 -8.66
C GLN A 24 12.50 -2.87 -7.84
N VAL A 25 11.48 -3.51 -8.39
CA VAL A 25 10.79 -4.61 -7.69
C VAL A 25 11.78 -5.72 -7.38
N ASP A 26 11.83 -6.10 -6.10
CA ASP A 26 12.56 -7.27 -5.63
C ASP A 26 11.60 -8.47 -5.53
N LEU A 27 11.71 -9.40 -6.48
CA LEU A 27 10.88 -10.62 -6.54
C LEU A 27 11.19 -11.63 -5.42
N THR A 28 12.24 -11.39 -4.63
CA THR A 28 12.56 -12.19 -3.44
C THR A 28 11.86 -11.70 -2.18
N THR A 29 11.19 -10.55 -2.25
CA THR A 29 10.37 -10.00 -1.15
C THR A 29 9.31 -11.01 -0.71
N GLY A 30 9.17 -11.17 0.61
CA GLY A 30 8.09 -11.96 1.20
C GLY A 30 7.80 -11.50 2.63
N THR A 31 6.55 -11.70 3.07
CA THR A 31 6.12 -11.35 4.44
C THR A 31 6.44 -12.43 5.48
N GLY A 32 6.97 -13.58 5.04
CA GLY A 32 7.36 -14.69 5.90
C GLY A 32 6.18 -15.41 6.53
N LYS A 33 6.46 -16.19 7.58
CA LYS A 33 5.43 -16.98 8.29
C LYS A 33 4.52 -16.14 9.18
N HIS A 34 4.94 -14.93 9.53
CA HIS A 34 4.23 -14.00 10.40
C HIS A 34 3.47 -12.97 9.55
N SER A 35 2.47 -13.48 8.84
CA SER A 35 1.66 -12.75 7.88
C SER A 35 0.18 -12.92 8.21
N ARG A 36 -0.65 -12.01 7.72
CA ARG A 36 -2.10 -12.11 7.88
C ARG A 36 -2.63 -13.41 7.26
N TRP A 37 -2.12 -13.80 6.10
CA TRP A 37 -2.47 -15.06 5.41
C TRP A 37 -2.32 -16.29 6.30
N ASN A 38 -1.19 -16.41 7.00
CA ASN A 38 -0.95 -17.55 7.88
C ASN A 38 -1.75 -17.46 9.19
N THR A 39 -2.10 -16.26 9.67
CA THR A 39 -2.97 -16.10 10.84
C THR A 39 -4.40 -16.55 10.56
N LEU A 40 -4.92 -16.28 9.36
CA LEU A 40 -6.27 -16.65 8.94
C LEU A 40 -6.50 -18.18 8.95
N VAL A 41 -5.44 -18.95 8.73
CA VAL A 41 -5.47 -20.43 8.72
C VAL A 41 -4.85 -21.05 9.98
N GLY A 42 -4.58 -20.25 11.02
CA GLY A 42 -4.11 -20.73 12.32
C GLY A 42 -2.65 -21.21 12.35
N ILE A 43 -1.85 -20.91 11.33
CA ILE A 43 -0.44 -21.32 11.23
C ILE A 43 0.47 -20.47 12.14
N SER A 44 0.12 -19.20 12.35
CA SER A 44 0.95 -18.25 13.11
C SER A 44 0.12 -17.45 14.10
N LEU A 45 -0.21 -18.05 15.25
CA LEU A 45 -1.06 -17.40 16.27
C LEU A 45 -0.25 -16.81 17.44
N ASN A 46 0.95 -17.32 17.69
CA ASN A 46 1.82 -16.81 18.74
C ASN A 46 2.68 -15.67 18.17
N ASN A 47 2.44 -14.45 18.67
CA ASN A 47 3.07 -13.23 18.16
C ASN A 47 2.95 -13.11 16.62
N PRO A 48 1.72 -12.95 16.10
CA PRO A 48 1.44 -13.07 14.67
C PRO A 48 2.11 -11.99 13.81
N TYR A 49 2.45 -10.85 14.42
CA TYR A 49 2.99 -9.67 13.75
C TYR A 49 4.20 -9.13 14.54
N PRO A 50 5.37 -9.81 14.49
CA PRO A 50 6.60 -9.32 15.11
C PRO A 50 7.13 -8.08 14.38
N ASN A 51 8.20 -7.51 14.92
CA ASN A 51 8.93 -6.45 14.24
C ASN A 51 9.36 -6.91 12.84
N ARG A 52 8.93 -6.18 11.81
CA ARG A 52 9.18 -6.50 10.39
C ARG A 52 10.15 -5.56 9.68
N LYS A 53 10.87 -4.72 10.44
CA LYS A 53 11.80 -3.70 9.92
C LYS A 53 12.81 -4.24 8.89
N GLU A 54 13.27 -5.48 9.05
CA GLU A 54 14.21 -6.10 8.12
C GLU A 54 13.59 -6.33 6.74
N GLN A 55 12.34 -6.82 6.70
CA GLN A 55 11.60 -7.01 5.45
C GLN A 55 11.41 -5.71 4.69
N ASP A 56 11.30 -4.58 5.39
CA ASP A 56 10.95 -3.30 4.76
C ASP A 56 12.16 -2.56 4.16
N GLN A 57 13.38 -3.05 4.39
CA GLN A 57 14.61 -2.49 3.82
C GLN A 57 14.66 -2.60 2.29
N VAL A 58 13.92 -3.55 1.71
CA VAL A 58 13.83 -3.78 0.26
C VAL A 58 12.52 -3.27 -0.35
N LEU A 59 11.72 -2.53 0.43
CA LEU A 59 10.44 -1.96 0.00
C LEU A 59 10.55 -0.47 -0.24
N LEU A 60 9.64 0.08 -1.03
CA LEU A 60 9.50 1.53 -1.12
C LEU A 60 8.57 2.02 -0.01
N VAL A 61 9.07 2.85 0.91
CA VAL A 61 8.34 3.25 2.11
C VAL A 61 8.09 4.75 2.17
N TYR A 62 6.90 5.12 2.67
CA TYR A 62 6.50 6.51 2.96
C TYR A 62 6.09 6.62 4.43
N THR A 63 6.79 7.44 5.20
CA THR A 63 6.62 7.52 6.66
C THR A 63 6.23 8.93 7.08
N SER A 64 5.27 9.04 8.01
CA SER A 64 4.85 10.34 8.53
C SER A 64 5.85 10.93 9.52
N GLU A 65 5.68 12.22 9.82
CA GLU A 65 6.21 12.77 11.08
C GLU A 65 5.60 12.06 12.30
N PRO A 66 6.27 12.11 13.47
CA PRO A 66 5.70 11.55 14.70
C PRO A 66 4.34 12.20 14.96
N LEU A 67 3.35 11.38 15.26
CA LEU A 67 2.01 11.85 15.55
C LEU A 67 2.02 12.71 16.82
N SER A 68 1.47 13.92 16.73
CA SER A 68 1.33 14.83 17.87
C SER A 68 0.34 14.34 18.92
N GLU A 69 -0.59 13.48 18.51
CA GLU A 69 -1.65 12.85 19.30
C GLU A 69 -1.92 11.43 18.79
N ALA A 70 -2.63 10.61 19.56
CA ALA A 70 -3.02 9.29 19.10
C ALA A 70 -4.07 9.39 17.97
N VAL A 71 -3.99 8.51 16.98
CA VAL A 71 -4.92 8.45 15.85
C VAL A 71 -5.54 7.06 15.78
N GLU A 72 -6.85 6.98 15.95
CA GLU A 72 -7.61 5.75 15.74
C GLU A 72 -8.04 5.62 14.28
N VAL A 73 -7.70 4.50 13.65
CA VAL A 73 -8.11 4.11 12.31
C VAL A 73 -9.01 2.89 12.44
N THR A 74 -10.30 3.08 12.18
CA THR A 74 -11.32 2.02 12.26
C THR A 74 -12.13 1.99 10.97
N GLY A 75 -11.94 0.95 10.14
CA GLY A 75 -12.55 0.79 8.83
C GLY A 75 -11.57 0.26 7.78
N HIS A 76 -11.86 0.53 6.49
CA HIS A 76 -11.00 0.19 5.35
C HIS A 76 -10.13 1.39 4.92
N PRO A 77 -8.79 1.33 5.06
CA PRO A 77 -7.92 2.27 4.38
C PRO A 77 -7.97 2.09 2.86
N ILE A 78 -7.83 3.17 2.10
CA ILE A 78 -7.81 3.11 0.63
C ILE A 78 -6.57 3.83 0.13
N ALA A 79 -5.67 3.11 -0.55
CA ALA A 79 -4.51 3.70 -1.20
C ALA A 79 -4.84 4.02 -2.66
N THR A 80 -4.57 5.26 -3.07
CA THR A 80 -4.49 5.60 -4.50
C THR A 80 -3.03 5.79 -4.84
N VAL A 81 -2.49 4.94 -5.72
CA VAL A 81 -1.09 4.98 -6.13
C VAL A 81 -1.03 5.28 -7.62
N TYR A 82 -0.41 6.42 -7.98
CA TYR A 82 -0.12 6.79 -9.35
C TYR A 82 1.22 6.18 -9.75
N LEU A 83 1.15 5.09 -10.51
CA LEU A 83 2.28 4.22 -10.80
C LEU A 83 2.49 4.12 -12.31
N SER A 84 3.74 4.29 -12.77
CA SER A 84 4.21 3.77 -14.06
C SER A 84 5.15 2.58 -13.81
N ALA A 85 5.17 1.62 -14.74
CA ALA A 85 6.04 0.46 -14.69
C ALA A 85 6.75 0.25 -16.03
N THR A 86 7.85 -0.49 -16.02
CA THR A 86 8.55 -0.92 -17.26
C THR A 86 7.89 -2.11 -17.96
N THR A 87 6.88 -2.72 -17.36
CA THR A 87 6.14 -3.88 -17.86
C THR A 87 4.66 -3.54 -18.07
N GLN A 88 3.93 -4.42 -18.77
CA GLN A 88 2.49 -4.28 -19.00
C GLN A 88 1.63 -4.73 -17.80
N ASP A 89 2.26 -5.27 -16.76
CA ASP A 89 1.58 -5.79 -15.58
C ASP A 89 2.52 -5.82 -14.37
N THR A 90 1.96 -5.70 -13.17
CA THR A 90 2.70 -5.77 -11.92
C THR A 90 1.75 -6.06 -10.76
N ASN A 91 2.23 -6.75 -9.72
CA ASN A 91 1.50 -6.88 -8.47
C ASN A 91 1.84 -5.67 -7.60
N LEU A 92 0.85 -5.04 -6.98
CA LEU A 92 1.05 -3.98 -6.01
C LEU A 92 0.52 -4.45 -4.65
N PHE A 93 1.43 -4.66 -3.71
CA PHE A 93 1.11 -4.87 -2.30
C PHE A 93 1.29 -3.54 -1.57
N VAL A 94 0.32 -3.19 -0.73
CA VAL A 94 0.33 -1.99 0.10
C VAL A 94 0.17 -2.41 1.55
N TYR A 95 1.18 -2.16 2.37
CA TYR A 95 1.15 -2.44 3.81
C TYR A 95 0.97 -1.13 4.57
N LEU A 96 0.02 -1.12 5.52
CA LEU A 96 -0.10 -0.09 6.55
C LEU A 96 0.62 -0.57 7.80
N GLU A 97 1.49 0.27 8.35
CA GLU A 97 2.42 -0.11 9.41
C GLU A 97 2.54 0.99 10.47
N ASP A 98 2.77 0.56 11.71
CA ASP A 98 3.04 1.42 12.86
C ASP A 98 4.54 1.39 13.19
N VAL A 99 5.18 2.56 13.14
CA VAL A 99 6.60 2.72 13.49
C VAL A 99 6.71 3.36 14.86
N THR A 100 7.37 2.67 15.79
CA THR A 100 7.55 3.16 17.16
C THR A 100 8.61 4.27 17.24
N PRO A 101 8.68 5.04 18.34
CA PRO A 101 9.75 6.01 18.57
C PRO A 101 11.16 5.40 18.55
N GLU A 102 11.30 4.12 18.92
CA GLU A 102 12.54 3.36 18.89
C GLU A 102 12.90 2.87 17.48
N GLY A 103 11.96 2.98 16.53
CA GLY A 103 12.14 2.59 15.13
C GLY A 103 11.88 1.11 14.85
N ASP A 104 11.12 0.44 15.73
CA ASP A 104 10.52 -0.86 15.45
C ASP A 104 9.29 -0.69 14.54
N VAL A 105 8.99 -1.70 13.74
CA VAL A 105 7.91 -1.65 12.74
C VAL A 105 6.94 -2.79 12.97
N TYR A 106 5.67 -2.45 13.15
CA TYR A 106 4.60 -3.44 13.29
C TYR A 106 3.62 -3.36 12.12
N TYR A 107 3.29 -4.54 11.59
CA TYR A 107 2.24 -4.74 10.60
C TYR A 107 0.87 -4.35 11.18
N VAL A 108 0.07 -3.54 10.47
CA VAL A 108 -1.31 -3.21 10.86
C VAL A 108 -2.32 -3.90 9.96
N THR A 109 -2.26 -3.67 8.65
CA THR A 109 -3.12 -4.31 7.65
C THR A 109 -2.49 -4.18 6.27
N GLU A 110 -3.06 -4.83 5.26
CA GLU A 110 -2.58 -4.80 3.89
C GLU A 110 -3.72 -4.81 2.88
N GLY A 111 -3.36 -4.55 1.62
CA GLY A 111 -4.19 -4.80 0.46
C GLY A 111 -3.29 -5.07 -0.75
N GLU A 112 -3.82 -5.81 -1.71
CA GLU A 112 -3.08 -6.18 -2.90
C GLU A 112 -3.92 -6.02 -4.16
N LEU A 113 -3.28 -5.62 -5.25
CA LEU A 113 -3.89 -5.49 -6.56
C LEU A 113 -2.89 -5.86 -7.64
N ARG A 114 -3.27 -6.77 -8.54
CA ARG A 114 -2.57 -6.97 -9.81
C ARG A 114 -3.04 -5.92 -10.81
N ALA A 115 -2.11 -5.17 -11.40
CA ALA A 115 -2.39 -3.96 -12.17
C ALA A 115 -3.32 -4.18 -13.37
N ILE A 116 -3.30 -5.35 -14.02
CA ILE A 116 -4.27 -5.66 -15.10
C ILE A 116 -5.74 -5.64 -14.64
N HIS A 117 -6.00 -5.73 -13.33
CA HIS A 117 -7.34 -5.68 -12.73
C HIS A 117 -7.71 -4.29 -12.17
N ARG A 118 -6.93 -3.24 -12.50
CA ARG A 118 -7.14 -1.87 -12.00
C ARG A 118 -8.44 -1.19 -12.45
N GLN A 119 -9.18 -1.74 -13.41
CA GLN A 119 -10.49 -1.20 -13.78
C GLN A 119 -11.44 -1.35 -12.60
N TRP A 120 -12.00 -0.23 -12.17
CA TRP A 120 -12.98 -0.15 -11.09
C TRP A 120 -14.21 0.61 -11.59
N GLN A 121 -15.38 0.29 -11.04
CA GLN A 121 -16.63 0.92 -11.42
C GLN A 121 -17.09 1.87 -10.32
N PRO A 122 -17.08 3.20 -10.56
CA PRO A 122 -17.55 4.18 -9.58
C PRO A 122 -19.03 4.07 -9.25
N ASN A 123 -19.83 3.44 -10.11
CA ASN A 123 -21.28 3.32 -9.92
C ASN A 123 -21.69 2.03 -9.18
N ASP A 124 -20.77 1.06 -9.03
CA ASP A 124 -21.02 -0.21 -8.35
C ASP A 124 -20.52 -0.19 -6.89
N THR A 125 -20.34 1.01 -6.32
CA THR A 125 -19.73 1.19 -5.00
C THR A 125 -20.45 0.42 -3.90
N ILE A 126 -19.70 -0.41 -3.17
CA ILE A 126 -20.12 -0.93 -1.88
C ILE A 126 -19.95 0.19 -0.86
N PHE A 127 -21.06 0.61 -0.25
CA PHE A 127 -21.03 1.56 0.86
C PHE A 127 -20.78 0.82 2.16
N THR A 128 -19.73 1.20 2.86
CA THR A 128 -19.47 0.79 4.25
C THR A 128 -19.84 1.91 5.21
N SER A 129 -19.79 1.62 6.52
CA SER A 129 -19.91 2.65 7.55
C SER A 129 -18.82 3.73 7.45
N THR A 130 -17.73 3.47 6.73
CA THR A 130 -16.59 4.38 6.58
C THR A 130 -16.46 4.99 5.19
N GLY A 131 -17.46 4.79 4.32
CA GLY A 131 -17.52 5.40 2.99
C GLY A 131 -17.50 4.40 1.84
N PRO A 132 -17.35 4.92 0.59
CA PRO A 132 -17.35 4.12 -0.63
C PRO A 132 -16.06 3.29 -0.75
N LEU A 133 -16.19 2.01 -1.13
CA LEU A 133 -15.06 1.16 -1.50
C LEU A 133 -14.91 1.04 -3.02
N PRO A 134 -13.67 0.99 -3.56
CA PRO A 134 -13.45 0.72 -4.98
C PRO A 134 -13.85 -0.72 -5.30
N VAL A 135 -14.75 -0.89 -6.27
CA VAL A 135 -15.16 -2.22 -6.74
C VAL A 135 -14.49 -2.51 -8.08
N HIS A 136 -13.50 -3.40 -8.03
CA HIS A 136 -12.82 -3.93 -9.20
C HIS A 136 -13.66 -5.03 -9.85
N THR A 137 -13.71 -5.06 -11.18
CA THR A 137 -14.65 -5.96 -11.87
C THR A 137 -14.15 -7.40 -11.94
N PHE A 138 -12.83 -7.58 -12.03
CA PHE A 138 -12.15 -8.86 -12.28
C PHE A 138 -12.66 -9.64 -13.51
N ARG A 139 -13.43 -9.00 -14.40
CA ARG A 139 -13.92 -9.65 -15.61
C ARG A 139 -12.81 -9.72 -16.64
N ARG A 140 -12.77 -10.82 -17.39
CA ARG A 140 -11.82 -10.98 -18.52
C ARG A 140 -11.94 -9.84 -19.55
N ALA A 141 -13.15 -9.34 -19.79
CA ALA A 141 -13.39 -8.26 -20.75
C ALA A 141 -12.83 -6.91 -20.30
N ASP A 142 -12.58 -6.73 -19.00
CA ASP A 142 -12.14 -5.47 -18.40
C ASP A 142 -10.63 -5.48 -18.07
N VAL A 143 -9.89 -6.48 -18.56
CA VAL A 143 -8.44 -6.54 -18.42
C VAL A 143 -7.82 -5.28 -19.02
N ALA A 144 -7.06 -4.55 -18.20
CA ALA A 144 -6.47 -3.27 -18.57
C ALA A 144 -4.97 -3.26 -18.28
N PRO A 145 -4.14 -3.80 -19.19
CA PRO A 145 -2.69 -3.77 -19.06
C PRO A 145 -2.16 -2.34 -18.85
N LEU A 146 -1.04 -2.24 -18.16
CA LEU A 146 -0.26 -1.01 -18.12
C LEU A 146 0.37 -0.77 -19.50
N ILE A 147 0.55 0.50 -19.84
CA ILE A 147 1.40 0.90 -20.96
C ILE A 147 2.76 1.23 -20.35
N PRO A 148 3.86 0.55 -20.73
CA PRO A 148 5.17 0.78 -20.13
C PRO A 148 5.57 2.26 -20.16
N GLY A 149 5.95 2.81 -19.01
CA GLY A 149 6.31 4.22 -18.83
C GLY A 149 5.13 5.20 -18.72
N GLU A 150 3.89 4.77 -18.97
CA GLU A 150 2.71 5.62 -18.73
C GLU A 150 2.17 5.41 -17.31
N VAL A 151 1.72 6.51 -16.70
CA VAL A 151 1.18 6.50 -15.34
C VAL A 151 -0.28 6.06 -15.34
N ALA A 152 -0.59 5.07 -14.52
CA ALA A 152 -1.95 4.66 -14.22
C ALA A 152 -2.26 4.83 -12.72
N PRO A 153 -3.49 5.25 -12.36
CA PRO A 153 -3.94 5.20 -10.97
C PRO A 153 -4.35 3.75 -10.62
N LEU A 154 -3.81 3.25 -9.52
CA LEU A 154 -4.20 2.00 -8.88
C LEU A 154 -4.87 2.33 -7.56
N LEU A 155 -6.14 1.96 -7.42
CA LEU A 155 -6.89 2.08 -6.17
C LEU A 155 -6.80 0.73 -5.48
N VAL A 156 -6.25 0.70 -4.27
CA VAL A 156 -6.07 -0.51 -3.47
C VAL A 156 -6.82 -0.32 -2.17
N GLU A 157 -7.90 -1.08 -2.01
CA GLU A 157 -8.55 -1.24 -0.71
C GLU A 157 -7.66 -2.11 0.18
N LEU A 158 -7.34 -1.60 1.37
CA LEU A 158 -6.72 -2.40 2.42
C LEU A 158 -7.82 -3.03 3.27
N LEU A 159 -7.50 -4.20 3.82
CA LEU A 159 -8.39 -4.96 4.66
C LEU A 159 -8.75 -4.18 5.92
N PRO A 160 -9.99 -4.36 6.43
CA PRO A 160 -10.48 -3.54 7.51
C PRO A 160 -9.67 -3.75 8.78
N THR A 161 -9.44 -2.66 9.51
CA THR A 161 -8.72 -2.66 10.77
C THR A 161 -9.43 -1.79 11.80
N SER A 162 -9.15 -2.01 13.08
CA SER A 162 -9.43 -1.08 14.17
C SER A 162 -8.17 -0.99 15.00
N TYR A 163 -7.40 0.07 14.76
CA TYR A 163 -6.04 0.23 15.27
C TYR A 163 -5.81 1.66 15.73
N GLN A 164 -5.20 1.82 16.90
CA GLN A 164 -4.79 3.13 17.42
C GLN A 164 -3.28 3.30 17.31
N PHE A 165 -2.86 4.17 16.40
CA PHE A 165 -1.49 4.67 16.35
C PHE A 165 -1.28 5.61 17.54
N LYS A 166 -0.25 5.36 18.34
CA LYS A 166 -0.01 6.14 19.56
C LYS A 166 0.64 7.49 19.24
N LYS A 167 0.49 8.45 20.15
CA LYS A 167 1.30 9.68 20.12
C LYS A 167 2.79 9.34 20.07
N GLY A 168 3.54 10.01 19.21
CA GLY A 168 4.97 9.81 19.00
C GLY A 168 5.33 8.68 18.04
N HIS A 169 4.40 7.78 17.72
CA HIS A 169 4.57 6.82 16.65
C HIS A 169 4.44 7.49 15.28
N ARG A 170 4.76 6.78 14.20
CA ARG A 170 4.59 7.23 12.82
C ARG A 170 3.72 6.24 12.05
N ILE A 171 2.89 6.78 11.16
CA ILE A 171 2.16 5.98 10.18
C ILE A 171 3.08 5.75 8.99
N ARG A 172 3.23 4.50 8.55
CA ARG A 172 4.02 4.17 7.37
C ARG A 172 3.19 3.37 6.37
N ILE A 173 3.45 3.66 5.09
CA ILE A 173 2.98 2.88 3.95
C ILE A 173 4.19 2.25 3.28
N ALA A 174 4.22 0.92 3.19
CA ALA A 174 5.23 0.19 2.42
C ALA A 174 4.62 -0.41 1.16
N LEU A 175 5.31 -0.25 0.03
CA LEU A 175 4.92 -0.77 -1.26
C LEU A 175 5.88 -1.87 -1.70
N ALA A 176 5.32 -3.00 -2.15
CA ALA A 176 6.09 -4.13 -2.65
C ALA A 176 5.52 -4.66 -3.96
N GLY A 177 6.38 -5.11 -4.86
CA GLY A 177 5.98 -5.75 -6.12
C GLY A 177 5.80 -7.27 -6.04
N ALA A 178 6.09 -7.86 -4.88
CA ALA A 178 6.04 -9.29 -4.64
C ALA A 178 5.78 -9.59 -3.16
N ASP A 179 5.13 -10.73 -2.91
CA ASP A 179 5.19 -11.47 -1.65
C ASP A 179 5.29 -12.95 -1.99
N LYS A 180 6.52 -13.41 -2.23
CA LYS A 180 6.81 -14.77 -2.72
C LYS A 180 6.36 -15.88 -1.75
N ASP A 181 6.13 -15.54 -0.48
CA ASP A 181 5.78 -16.52 0.55
C ASP A 181 4.30 -16.91 0.46
N HIS A 182 3.47 -16.07 -0.16
CA HIS A 182 2.03 -16.28 -0.28
C HIS A 182 1.51 -16.24 -1.73
N PHE A 183 2.22 -15.57 -2.63
CA PHE A 183 1.78 -15.35 -4.01
C PHE A 183 2.84 -15.78 -5.03
N GLN A 184 2.36 -16.28 -6.17
CA GLN A 184 3.22 -16.54 -7.30
C GLN A 184 3.64 -15.21 -7.96
N ASN A 185 4.94 -15.06 -8.22
CA ASN A 185 5.46 -13.96 -9.02
C ASN A 185 4.91 -14.02 -10.45
N LEU A 186 4.70 -12.85 -11.07
CA LEU A 186 4.34 -12.77 -12.48
C LEU A 186 5.49 -13.26 -13.35
N ASP A 187 5.17 -13.88 -14.48
CA ASP A 187 6.15 -14.27 -15.48
C ASP A 187 6.83 -13.03 -16.09
N GLY A 188 8.12 -13.14 -16.39
CA GLY A 188 8.90 -12.08 -17.03
C GLY A 188 9.83 -11.33 -16.06
N PRO A 189 10.43 -10.22 -16.51
CA PRO A 189 11.39 -9.47 -15.71
C PRO A 189 10.69 -8.71 -14.58
N ALA A 190 11.39 -8.54 -13.46
CA ALA A 190 10.95 -7.68 -12.37
C ALA A 190 10.81 -6.23 -12.85
N PRO A 191 9.65 -5.58 -12.71
CA PRO A 191 9.47 -4.22 -13.19
C PRO A 191 10.26 -3.21 -12.36
N THR A 192 10.66 -2.12 -13.01
CA THR A 192 10.95 -0.86 -12.30
C THR A 192 9.66 -0.06 -12.23
N TRP A 193 9.34 0.46 -11.05
CA TRP A 193 8.26 1.40 -10.83
C TRP A 193 8.77 2.83 -10.70
N GLU A 194 7.88 3.76 -11.04
CA GLU A 194 7.96 5.15 -10.64
C GLU A 194 6.63 5.52 -9.96
N ILE A 195 6.72 5.98 -8.72
CA ILE A 195 5.57 6.40 -7.93
C ILE A 195 5.46 7.90 -7.93
N TRP A 196 4.35 8.41 -8.42
CA TRP A 196 4.13 9.83 -8.63
C TRP A 196 3.43 10.47 -7.45
N HIS A 197 3.91 11.62 -7.03
CA HIS A 197 3.35 12.42 -5.96
C HIS A 197 3.46 13.91 -6.34
N THR A 198 2.57 14.31 -7.24
CA THR A 198 2.36 15.70 -7.71
C THR A 198 0.88 16.07 -7.56
N PRO A 199 0.48 17.36 -7.62
CA PRO A 199 -0.93 17.75 -7.48
C PRO A 199 -1.89 17.07 -8.47
N ASN A 200 -1.43 16.75 -9.68
CA ASN A 200 -2.20 16.05 -10.71
C ASN A 200 -2.06 14.51 -10.66
N ARG A 201 -1.12 13.99 -9.86
CA ARG A 201 -0.90 12.57 -9.60
C ARG A 201 -0.65 12.36 -8.11
N PRO A 202 -1.63 12.66 -7.24
CA PRO A 202 -1.39 12.72 -5.81
C PRO A 202 -1.48 11.32 -5.20
N SER A 203 -0.42 10.52 -5.25
CA SER A 203 -0.44 9.24 -4.51
C SER A 203 -0.68 9.48 -3.02
N HIS A 204 -1.61 8.73 -2.44
CA HIS A 204 -2.05 8.96 -1.07
C HIS A 204 -2.73 7.74 -0.46
N ILE A 205 -2.79 7.72 0.87
CA ILE A 205 -3.63 6.82 1.66
C ILE A 205 -4.78 7.63 2.29
N GLN A 206 -6.01 7.16 2.13
CA GLN A 206 -7.18 7.62 2.89
C GLN A 206 -7.34 6.70 4.09
N LEU A 207 -7.34 7.28 5.29
CA LEU A 207 -7.49 6.54 6.55
C LEU A 207 -8.89 6.84 7.13
N PRO A 208 -9.69 5.82 7.50
CA PRO A 208 -10.95 6.00 8.19
C PRO A 208 -10.71 6.37 9.66
N VAL A 209 -10.34 7.63 9.90
CA VAL A 209 -10.03 8.14 11.24
C VAL A 209 -11.32 8.38 12.03
N VAL A 210 -11.41 7.81 13.23
CA VAL A 210 -12.50 8.05 14.18
C VAL A 210 -12.03 9.10 15.19
N ARG A 211 -12.92 10.02 15.56
CA ARG A 211 -12.67 11.09 16.54
C ARG A 211 -13.67 10.99 17.68
#